data_AF-A0A955QWS1-F1
#
_entry.id   AF-A0A955QWS1-F1
#
_cell.length_a   1.000
_cell.length_b   1.000
_cell.length_c   1.000
_cell.angle_alpha   90.00
_cell.angle_beta   90.00
_cell.angle_gamma   90.00
#
_symmetry.space_group_name_H-M   'P 1'
#
loop_
_entity.id
_entity.type
_entity.pdbx_description
1 polymer ?
#
loop_
_entity_poly.entity_id
_entity_poly.type
_entity_poly.pdbx_seq_one_letter_code
_entity_poly.pdbx_strand_id
1 'polypeptide(L)'
;MEGAELTSPPDKELSREDKEAIFRQATRSLVHWYGDRFENGMTDDELASALEHALGIMGGSGGPDVPSVTFKGAGLKIWGGWSVVNHVTEKPLFEGKATIAMAREVYGIADPDDKQMQLF
;
A
#
# COMPACT_ATOMS: atom_id res chain seq x y z
N MET A 1 35.26 9.28 -16.40
CA MET A 1 34.14 9.98 -15.75
C MET A 1 33.01 9.94 -16.77
N GLU A 2 32.38 8.77 -16.90
CA GLU A 2 31.30 8.55 -17.86
C GLU A 2 29.99 8.96 -17.21
N GLY A 3 29.30 9.90 -17.86
CA GLY A 3 27.98 10.34 -17.45
C GLY A 3 27.00 9.20 -17.68
N ALA A 4 26.48 8.64 -16.60
CA ALA A 4 25.32 7.77 -16.66
C ALA A 4 24.15 8.61 -17.21
N GLU A 5 23.77 8.35 -18.48
CA GLU A 5 22.48 8.75 -19.00
C GLU A 5 21.41 8.18 -18.07
N LEU A 6 20.74 9.06 -17.33
CA LEU A 6 19.52 8.77 -16.58
C LEU A 6 18.39 8.51 -17.59
N THR A 7 18.45 7.39 -18.29
CA THR A 7 17.31 6.88 -19.02
C THR A 7 16.31 6.37 -17.98
N SER A 8 15.41 7.25 -17.52
CA SER A 8 14.18 6.79 -16.88
C SER A 8 13.50 5.82 -17.83
N PRO A 9 13.29 4.55 -17.46
CA PRO A 9 12.66 3.59 -18.35
C PRO A 9 11.25 4.11 -18.72
N PRO A 10 10.83 3.95 -19.99
CA PRO A 10 9.55 4.44 -20.48
C PRO A 10 8.41 3.79 -19.71
N ASP A 11 7.36 4.55 -19.39
CA ASP A 11 6.09 4.17 -18.71
C ASP A 11 5.87 2.65 -18.61
N LYS A 12 6.61 2.03 -17.70
CA LYS A 12 6.54 0.59 -17.51
C LYS A 12 5.28 0.38 -16.68
N GLU A 13 4.26 -0.18 -17.31
CA GLU A 13 3.05 -0.56 -16.58
C GLU A 13 3.46 -1.34 -15.33
N LEU A 14 2.98 -0.89 -14.17
CA LEU A 14 3.37 -1.48 -12.90
C LEU A 14 2.93 -2.94 -12.86
N SER A 15 3.91 -3.83 -12.72
CA SER A 15 3.66 -5.24 -12.48
C SER A 15 2.96 -5.43 -11.12
N ARG A 16 2.41 -6.64 -10.89
CA ARG A 16 1.83 -6.97 -9.58
C ARG A 16 2.87 -6.85 -8.46
N GLU A 17 4.11 -7.27 -8.73
CA GLU A 17 5.22 -7.17 -7.78
C GLU A 17 5.54 -5.71 -7.43
N ASP A 18 5.52 -4.81 -8.42
CA ASP A 18 5.73 -3.38 -8.19
C ASP A 18 4.64 -2.80 -7.28
N LYS A 19 3.37 -3.16 -7.56
CA LYS A 19 2.22 -2.72 -6.78
C LYS A 19 2.28 -3.23 -5.34
N GLU A 20 2.69 -4.47 -5.13
CA GLU A 20 2.93 -5.02 -3.79
C GLU A 20 4.09 -4.29 -3.08
N ALA A 21 5.21 -4.03 -3.76
CA ALA A 21 6.35 -3.33 -3.19
C ALA A 21 5.97 -1.91 -2.75
N ILE A 22 5.27 -1.17 -3.60
CA ILE A 22 4.69 0.16 -3.30
C ILE A 22 3.77 0.07 -2.08
N PHE A 23 2.89 -0.93 -2.04
CA PHE A 23 1.95 -1.12 -0.95
C PHE A 23 2.66 -1.37 0.39
N ARG A 24 3.64 -2.29 0.42
CA ARG A 24 4.45 -2.60 1.60
C ARG A 24 5.23 -1.37 2.07
N GLN A 25 5.77 -0.59 1.13
CA GLN A 25 6.48 0.66 1.45
C GLN A 25 5.55 1.71 2.08
N ALA A 26 4.35 1.89 1.53
CA ALA A 26 3.33 2.81 2.07
C ALA A 26 2.85 2.37 3.46
N THR A 27 2.70 1.06 3.68
CA THR A 27 2.07 0.50 4.90
C THR A 27 3.07 -0.04 5.91
N ARG A 28 4.37 0.28 5.80
CA ARG A 28 5.41 -0.20 6.75
C ARG A 28 5.06 0.05 8.22
N SER A 29 4.42 1.18 8.52
CA SER A 29 4.03 1.57 9.87
C SER A 29 2.89 0.70 10.41
N LEU A 30 2.03 0.16 9.52
CA LEU A 30 0.96 -0.75 9.90
C LEU A 30 1.56 -2.01 10.53
N VAL A 31 2.55 -2.61 9.87
CA VAL A 31 3.24 -3.82 10.37
C VAL A 31 3.93 -3.51 11.69
N HIS A 32 4.61 -2.37 11.78
CA HIS A 32 5.31 -1.97 13.01
C HIS A 32 4.37 -1.78 14.21
N TRP A 33 3.16 -1.27 14.02
CA TRP A 33 2.23 -0.96 15.11
C TRP A 33 1.18 -2.05 15.39
N TYR A 34 0.82 -2.83 14.37
CA TYR A 34 -0.31 -3.76 14.43
C TYR A 34 0.07 -5.19 14.00
N GLY A 35 1.33 -5.46 13.65
CA GLY A 35 1.76 -6.78 13.16
C GLY A 35 1.39 -7.93 14.10
N ASP A 36 1.54 -7.74 15.41
CA ASP A 36 1.19 -8.74 16.43
C ASP A 36 -0.32 -9.10 16.43
N ARG A 37 -1.17 -8.27 15.83
CA ARG A 37 -2.62 -8.51 15.76
C ARG A 37 -3.04 -9.30 14.53
N PHE A 38 -2.20 -9.39 13.50
CA PHE A 38 -2.55 -10.04 12.24
C PHE A 38 -2.91 -11.52 12.42
N GLU A 39 -2.24 -12.21 13.36
CA GLU A 39 -2.50 -13.62 13.67
C GLU A 39 -3.91 -13.88 14.21
N ASN A 40 -4.50 -12.89 14.90
CA ASN A 40 -5.85 -13.01 15.46
C ASN A 40 -6.94 -12.65 14.43
N GLY A 41 -6.55 -12.15 13.25
CA GLY A 41 -7.47 -11.56 12.28
C GLY A 41 -7.92 -10.16 12.69
N MET A 42 -8.46 -9.43 11.72
CA MET A 42 -9.06 -8.10 11.91
C MET A 42 -10.28 -7.99 11.01
N THR A 43 -11.36 -7.38 11.51
CA THR A 43 -12.52 -7.03 10.68
C THR A 43 -12.14 -5.96 9.66
N ASP A 44 -12.96 -5.77 8.63
CA ASP A 44 -12.73 -4.70 7.64
C ASP A 44 -12.67 -3.30 8.28
N ASP A 45 -13.51 -3.02 9.28
CA ASP A 45 -13.55 -1.73 9.97
C ASP A 45 -12.31 -1.51 10.86
N GLU A 46 -11.85 -2.57 11.54
CA GLU A 46 -10.62 -2.53 12.34
C GLU A 46 -9.39 -2.35 11.46
N LEU A 47 -9.32 -3.09 10.35
CA LEU A 47 -8.22 -3.01 9.39
C LEU A 47 -8.21 -1.64 8.69
N ALA A 48 -9.38 -1.12 8.32
CA ALA A 48 -9.51 0.24 7.80
C ALA A 48 -8.97 1.27 8.80
N SER A 49 -9.41 1.20 10.06
CA SER A 49 -8.96 2.13 11.11
C SER A 49 -7.45 2.06 11.35
N ALA A 50 -6.88 0.85 11.34
CA ALA A 50 -5.43 0.65 11.48
C ALA A 50 -4.65 1.21 10.28
N LEU A 51 -5.17 1.00 9.05
CA LEU A 51 -4.59 1.57 7.82
C LEU A 51 -4.68 3.10 7.82
N GLU A 52 -5.81 3.69 8.20
CA GLU A 52 -5.96 5.15 8.28
C GLU A 52 -4.94 5.75 9.23
N HIS A 53 -4.76 5.13 10.41
CA HIS A 53 -3.76 5.56 11.38
C HIS A 53 -2.33 5.40 10.85
N ALA A 54 -2.00 4.26 10.25
CA ALA A 54 -0.67 3.97 9.70
C ALA A 54 -0.27 4.91 8.55
N LEU A 55 -1.22 5.25 7.68
CA LEU A 55 -0.99 6.14 6.53
C LEU A 55 -1.01 7.63 6.92
N GLY A 56 -1.70 7.99 8.00
CA GLY A 56 -1.72 9.35 8.54
C GLY A 56 -2.32 10.40 7.61
N ILE A 57 -1.99 11.68 7.85
CA ILE A 57 -2.56 12.82 7.10
C ILE A 57 -2.05 12.85 5.66
N MET A 58 -0.75 12.66 5.47
CA MET A 58 -0.07 12.53 4.19
C MET A 58 1.35 12.04 4.43
N GLY A 59 1.83 11.16 3.57
CA GLY A 59 3.22 10.71 3.59
C GLY A 59 3.67 10.25 2.22
N GLY A 60 4.97 10.01 2.11
CA GLY A 60 5.57 9.54 0.87
C GLY A 60 7.03 9.20 1.07
N SER A 61 7.57 8.43 0.12
CA SER A 61 8.99 8.07 0.08
C SER A 61 9.37 7.66 -1.33
N GLY A 62 10.64 7.79 -1.69
CA GLY A 62 11.16 7.41 -3.00
C GLY A 62 12.67 7.59 -3.05
N GLY A 63 13.30 7.06 -4.10
CA GLY A 63 14.74 7.17 -4.32
C GLY A 63 15.12 6.75 -5.74
N PRO A 64 16.41 6.87 -6.13
CA PRO A 64 16.88 6.56 -7.48
C PRO A 64 16.53 5.14 -7.96
N ASP A 65 16.46 4.18 -7.04
CA ASP A 65 16.17 2.76 -7.32
C ASP A 65 14.95 2.24 -6.53
N VAL A 66 14.13 3.14 -5.99
CA VAL A 66 12.96 2.80 -5.18
C VAL A 66 11.74 3.52 -5.75
N PRO A 67 10.60 2.84 -5.96
CA PRO A 67 9.39 3.49 -6.43
C PRO A 67 9.05 4.73 -5.60
N SER A 68 8.65 5.79 -6.29
CA SER A 68 8.04 6.94 -5.65
C SER A 68 6.68 6.52 -5.14
N VAL A 69 6.42 6.76 -3.87
CA VAL A 69 5.16 6.44 -3.20
C VAL A 69 4.63 7.70 -2.54
N THR A 70 3.34 7.95 -2.68
CA THR A 70 2.59 8.95 -1.92
C THR A 70 1.35 8.27 -1.35
N PHE A 71 0.94 8.63 -0.14
CA PHE A 71 -0.22 8.03 0.48
C PHE A 71 -0.93 8.99 1.44
N LYS A 72 -2.19 8.66 1.73
CA LYS A 72 -3.06 9.40 2.64
C LYS A 72 -4.04 8.43 3.32
N GLY A 73 -4.18 8.55 4.65
CA GLY A 73 -5.13 7.77 5.42
C GLY A 73 -6.57 8.05 5.05
N ALA A 74 -6.93 9.33 4.84
CA ALA A 74 -8.29 9.66 4.39
C ALA A 74 -8.63 9.03 3.03
N GLY A 75 -9.62 8.14 3.03
CA GLY A 75 -10.02 7.36 1.86
C GLY A 75 -9.04 6.23 1.51
N LEU A 76 -8.07 5.93 2.39
CA LEU A 76 -7.09 4.85 2.26
C LEU A 76 -6.37 4.88 0.90
N LYS A 77 -5.83 6.04 0.52
CA LYS A 77 -5.30 6.27 -0.83
C LYS A 77 -3.80 6.04 -0.88
N ILE A 78 -3.36 5.24 -1.83
CA ILE A 78 -1.95 4.99 -2.12
C ILE A 78 -1.70 5.21 -3.60
N TRP A 79 -0.71 6.04 -3.90
CA TRP A 79 -0.16 6.28 -5.22
C TRP A 79 1.27 5.74 -5.26
N GLY A 80 1.68 5.20 -6.41
CA GLY A 80 3.07 4.83 -6.59
C GLY A 80 3.44 4.63 -8.05
N GLY A 81 4.73 4.72 -8.33
CA GLY A 81 5.27 4.65 -9.68
C GLY A 81 6.79 4.65 -9.69
N TRP A 82 7.38 4.23 -10.80
CA TRP A 82 8.83 4.34 -11.03
C TRP A 82 9.27 5.78 -11.35
N SER A 83 8.32 6.65 -11.66
CA SER A 83 8.48 8.10 -11.78
C SER A 83 7.86 8.83 -10.58
N VAL A 84 8.21 10.11 -10.39
CA VAL A 84 7.61 10.94 -9.33
C VAL A 84 6.11 11.07 -9.58
N VAL A 85 5.31 10.59 -8.62
CA VAL A 85 3.86 10.55 -8.74
C VAL A 85 3.21 11.86 -8.29
N ASN A 86 2.33 12.39 -9.12
CA ASN A 86 1.52 13.56 -8.82
C ASN A 86 0.13 13.16 -8.32
N HIS A 87 -0.03 13.08 -7.01
CA HIS A 87 -1.30 12.73 -6.35
C HIS A 87 -2.48 13.68 -6.60
N VAL A 88 -2.26 14.85 -7.21
CA VAL A 88 -3.32 15.81 -7.58
C VAL A 88 -3.94 15.46 -8.94
N THR A 89 -3.13 14.98 -9.88
CA THR A 89 -3.55 14.72 -11.26
C THR A 89 -3.73 13.22 -11.55
N GLU A 90 -3.02 12.38 -10.81
CA GLU A 90 -3.02 10.93 -11.00
C GLU A 90 -4.01 10.23 -10.09
N LYS A 91 -4.56 9.12 -10.59
CA LYS A 91 -5.45 8.26 -9.81
C LYS A 91 -4.64 7.42 -8.82
N PRO A 92 -5.16 7.18 -7.61
CA PRO A 92 -4.52 6.26 -6.69
C PRO A 92 -4.49 4.85 -7.28
N LEU A 93 -3.41 4.12 -6.98
CA LEU A 93 -3.31 2.69 -7.29
C LEU A 93 -4.27 1.87 -6.41
N PHE A 94 -4.41 2.29 -5.16
CA PHE A 94 -5.31 1.67 -4.18
C PHE A 94 -6.13 2.74 -3.46
N GLU A 95 -7.42 2.49 -3.30
CA GLU A 95 -8.36 3.37 -2.61
C GLU A 95 -9.43 2.55 -1.87
N GLY A 96 -9.76 2.98 -0.65
CA GLY A 96 -10.83 2.40 0.16
C GLY A 96 -10.74 0.88 0.29
N LYS A 97 -11.77 0.17 -0.19
CA LYS A 97 -11.86 -1.30 -0.13
C LYS A 97 -10.74 -2.01 -0.88
N ALA A 98 -10.20 -1.42 -1.95
CA ALA A 98 -9.07 -2.02 -2.67
C ALA A 98 -7.80 -2.03 -1.81
N THR A 99 -7.62 -1.01 -0.96
CA THR A 99 -6.50 -0.94 -0.01
C THR A 99 -6.64 -1.98 1.10
N ILE A 100 -7.85 -2.17 1.61
CA ILE A 100 -8.16 -3.20 2.62
C ILE A 100 -7.91 -4.60 2.04
N ALA A 101 -8.44 -4.88 0.84
CA ALA A 101 -8.24 -6.16 0.16
C ALA A 101 -6.75 -6.45 -0.09
N MET A 102 -6.00 -5.44 -0.54
CA MET A 102 -4.56 -5.58 -0.76
C MET A 102 -3.80 -5.80 0.56
N ALA A 103 -4.20 -5.15 1.66
CA ALA A 103 -3.61 -5.43 2.97
C ALA A 103 -3.83 -6.88 3.41
N ARG A 104 -5.05 -7.41 3.21
CA ARG A 104 -5.36 -8.82 3.51
C ARG A 104 -4.52 -9.77 2.68
N GLU A 105 -4.38 -9.49 1.38
CA GLU A 105 -3.58 -10.30 0.46
C GLU A 105 -2.09 -10.29 0.80
N VAL A 106 -1.53 -9.09 1.04
CA VAL A 106 -0.09 -8.89 1.27
C VAL A 106 0.36 -9.41 2.63
N TYR A 107 -0.49 -9.28 3.65
CA TYR A 107 -0.15 -9.62 5.05
C TYR A 107 -0.85 -10.88 5.57
N GLY A 108 -1.73 -11.51 4.79
CA GLY A 108 -2.43 -12.73 5.19
C GLY A 108 -3.41 -12.53 6.35
N ILE A 109 -4.03 -11.35 6.47
CA ILE A 109 -4.90 -11.01 7.61
C ILE A 109 -6.29 -11.63 7.40
N ALA A 110 -6.65 -12.58 8.25
CA ALA A 110 -7.96 -13.21 8.24
C ALA A 110 -9.08 -12.20 8.59
N ASP A 111 -10.26 -12.38 7.99
CA ASP A 111 -11.47 -11.66 8.38
C ASP A 111 -12.30 -12.55 9.32
N PRO A 112 -12.42 -12.20 10.61
CA PRO A 112 -13.22 -12.97 11.56
C PRO A 112 -14.72 -12.89 11.26
N ASP A 113 -15.18 -11.88 10.53
CA ASP A 113 -16.58 -11.73 10.12
C ASP A 113 -16.92 -12.46 8.81
N ASP A 114 -15.93 -13.08 8.16
CA ASP A 114 -16.15 -13.91 6.99
C ASP A 114 -16.85 -15.22 7.40
N LYS A 115 -18.18 -15.18 7.36
CA LYS A 115 -19.07 -16.29 7.69
C LYS A 115 -18.84 -17.52 6.83
N GLN A 116 -18.08 -17.42 5.74
CA GLN A 116 -17.74 -18.56 4.91
C GLN A 116 -16.73 -19.52 5.58
N MET A 117 -16.12 -19.13 6.71
CA MET A 117 -15.24 -20.00 7.52
C MET A 117 -15.90 -20.65 8.74
N GLN A 118 -17.22 -20.51 8.94
CA GLN A 118 -17.96 -21.17 10.05
C GLN A 118 -18.55 -22.55 9.67
N LEU A 119 -18.07 -23.18 8.61
CA LEU A 119 -18.56 -24.48 8.14
C LEU A 119 -17.62 -25.62 8.50
N PHE A 120 -17.43 -25.94 9.79
CA PHE A 120 -17.14 -27.30 10.28
C PHE A 120 -17.57 -27.46 11.74
#